data_AF-A0A7S3KPL7-F1
#
_entry.id   AF-A0A7S3KPL7-F1
#
_cell.length_a   1.000
_cell.length_b   1.000
_cell.length_c   1.000
_cell.angle_alpha   90.00
_cell.angle_beta   90.00
_cell.angle_gamma   90.00
#
_symmetry.space_group_name_H-M   'P 1'
#
loop_
_entity.id
_entity.type
_entity.pdbx_description
1 polymer ?
#
loop_
_entity_poly.entity_id
_entity_poly.type
_entity_poly.pdbx_seq_one_letter_code
_entity_poly.pdbx_strand_id
1 'polypeptide(L)'
;LSKPILCSFPQNVPPQEFFTAEKTEGAEEKVLDFNMYQHKNKKSKKMVIEAENKLMKYRATSFSSQNISKNQTSDYMVGVWDKEKHKIRLIDVGSIFTMTQQCKNVKAFKPLKDNLYEGVDYYEKKNQLVNEFGTKKAQSKMQQL
;
A
#
# COMPACT_ATOMS: atom_id res chain seq x y z
N LEU A 1 -17.15 9.24 8.21
CA LEU A 1 -16.30 10.08 7.33
C LEU A 1 -17.18 11.19 6.77
N SER A 2 -16.92 12.46 7.09
CA SER A 2 -17.77 13.58 6.63
C SER A 2 -17.33 14.21 5.30
N LYS A 3 -16.12 13.89 4.82
CA LYS A 3 -15.59 14.39 3.55
C LYS A 3 -15.08 13.22 2.68
N PRO A 4 -15.25 13.28 1.35
CA PRO A 4 -14.71 12.28 0.45
C PRO A 4 -13.18 12.30 0.43
N ILE A 5 -12.62 11.15 0.08
CA ILE A 5 -11.19 10.93 -0.08
C ILE A 5 -10.94 10.52 -1.53
N LEU A 6 -9.84 11.01 -2.11
CA LEU A 6 -9.43 10.63 -3.46
C LEU A 6 -8.22 9.67 -3.39
N CYS A 7 -8.38 8.47 -3.94
CA CYS A 7 -7.33 7.47 -4.05
C CYS A 7 -6.98 7.24 -5.53
N SER A 8 -5.72 7.42 -5.89
CA SER A 8 -5.20 7.09 -7.22
C SER A 8 -4.47 5.75 -7.20
N PHE A 9 -4.63 4.97 -8.27
CA PHE A 9 -3.95 3.68 -8.47
C PHE A 9 -3.10 3.77 -9.74
N PRO A 10 -1.88 4.34 -9.67
CA PRO A 10 -1.11 4.72 -10.87
C PRO A 10 -0.62 3.54 -11.70
N GLN A 11 -0.49 2.36 -11.10
CA GLN A 11 0.00 1.17 -11.80
C GLN A 11 -1.15 0.28 -12.27
N ASN A 12 -1.99 -0.19 -11.35
CA ASN A 12 -3.09 -1.10 -11.67
C ASN A 12 -4.32 -0.74 -10.85
N VAL A 13 -5.46 -0.47 -11.46
CA VAL A 13 -6.70 -0.28 -10.68
C VAL A 13 -7.14 -1.67 -10.18
N PRO A 14 -7.59 -1.84 -8.92
CA PRO A 14 -8.16 -3.11 -8.50
C PRO A 14 -9.38 -3.44 -9.37
N PRO A 15 -9.57 -4.70 -9.78
CA PRO A 15 -10.76 -5.14 -10.49
C PRO A 15 -12.05 -4.68 -9.79
N GLN A 16 -13.08 -4.33 -10.57
CA GLN A 16 -14.38 -3.90 -10.03
C GLN A 16 -15.01 -4.97 -9.13
N GLU A 17 -14.77 -6.24 -9.44
CA GLU A 17 -15.16 -7.42 -8.66
C GLU A 17 -14.68 -7.37 -7.21
N PHE A 18 -13.57 -6.68 -6.92
CA PHE A 18 -13.08 -6.51 -5.55
C PHE A 18 -13.89 -5.48 -4.75
N PHE A 19 -14.78 -4.73 -5.38
CA PHE A 19 -15.61 -3.70 -4.73
C PHE A 19 -17.10 -4.08 -4.68
N THR A 20 -17.53 -5.06 -5.47
CA THR A 20 -18.92 -5.52 -5.54
C THR A 20 -19.08 -6.84 -4.79
N ALA A 21 -20.02 -6.88 -3.85
CA ALA A 21 -20.45 -8.11 -3.22
C ALA A 21 -21.52 -8.82 -4.10
N GLU A 22 -21.09 -9.70 -5.00
CA GLU A 22 -21.92 -10.76 -5.60
C GLU A 22 -22.08 -12.00 -4.69
N LYS A 23 -23.16 -12.04 -3.91
CA LYS A 23 -23.54 -13.19 -3.08
C LYS A 23 -23.66 -14.46 -3.93
N THR A 24 -22.58 -15.22 -4.04
CA THR A 24 -22.58 -16.57 -4.58
C THR A 24 -22.67 -17.54 -3.41
N GLU A 25 -23.72 -18.36 -3.40
CA GLU A 25 -23.99 -19.33 -2.35
C GLU A 25 -22.75 -20.21 -2.11
N GLY A 26 -22.12 -20.04 -0.95
CA GLY A 26 -20.99 -20.86 -0.48
C GLY A 26 -19.59 -20.25 -0.60
N ALA A 27 -19.41 -19.07 -1.20
CA ALA A 27 -18.12 -18.37 -1.24
C ALA A 27 -18.16 -17.12 -0.35
N GLU A 28 -17.29 -17.08 0.68
CA GLU A 28 -17.08 -15.86 1.46
C GLU A 28 -16.55 -14.76 0.55
N GLU A 29 -17.42 -13.79 0.32
CA GLU A 29 -17.24 -12.70 -0.60
C GLU A 29 -16.27 -11.64 -0.06
N LYS A 30 -15.15 -11.44 -0.76
CA LYS A 30 -14.07 -10.55 -0.34
C LYS A 30 -14.21 -9.18 -0.97
N VAL A 31 -15.10 -8.37 -0.40
CA VAL A 31 -15.04 -6.92 -0.60
C VAL A 31 -13.69 -6.42 -0.07
N LEU A 32 -13.00 -5.63 -0.88
CA LEU A 32 -11.74 -4.98 -0.52
C LEU A 32 -12.05 -3.83 0.45
N ASP A 33 -11.91 -4.10 1.74
CA ASP A 33 -12.13 -3.10 2.77
C ASP A 33 -10.94 -2.16 2.95
N PHE A 34 -11.22 -0.86 2.90
CA PHE A 34 -10.23 0.19 3.12
C PHE A 34 -10.26 0.66 4.58
N ASN A 35 -9.21 0.30 5.31
CA ASN A 35 -9.00 0.75 6.68
C ASN A 35 -8.17 2.03 6.68
N MET A 36 -8.63 3.03 7.43
CA MET A 36 -7.95 4.32 7.55
C MET A 36 -7.43 4.51 8.98
N TYR A 37 -6.14 4.80 9.10
CA TYR A 37 -5.45 5.03 10.34
C TYR A 37 -4.91 6.46 10.38
N GLN A 38 -5.00 7.08 11.55
CA GLN A 38 -4.43 8.40 11.80
C GLN A 38 -3.53 8.33 13.03
N HIS A 39 -2.31 8.84 12.88
CA HIS A 39 -1.37 8.83 14.00
C HIS A 39 -1.76 9.88 15.05
N LYS A 40 -2.07 9.45 16.28
CA LYS A 40 -2.59 10.33 17.35
C LYS A 40 -1.57 11.38 17.85
N ASN A 41 -0.29 11.02 17.91
CA ASN A 41 0.72 11.78 18.66
C ASN A 41 1.74 12.58 17.81
N LYS A 42 1.48 12.82 16.53
CA LYS A 42 2.39 13.62 15.67
C LYS A 42 1.82 15.02 15.43
N LYS A 43 2.67 16.04 15.53
CA LYS A 43 2.35 17.45 15.15
C LYS A 43 1.77 17.55 13.73
N SER A 44 2.18 16.66 12.84
CA SER A 44 1.53 16.42 11.56
C SER A 44 0.69 15.15 11.62
N LYS A 45 -0.63 15.33 11.57
CA LYS A 45 -1.61 14.25 11.46
C LYS A 45 -1.52 13.60 10.07
N LYS A 46 -0.58 12.67 9.90
CA LYS A 46 -0.50 11.82 8.69
C LYS A 46 -1.56 10.73 8.78
N MET A 47 -2.25 10.50 7.67
CA MET A 47 -3.18 9.38 7.51
C MET A 47 -2.53 8.28 6.70
N VAL A 48 -2.91 7.05 7.01
CA VAL A 48 -2.53 5.85 6.28
C VAL A 48 -3.81 5.14 5.88
N ILE A 49 -3.91 4.73 4.63
CA ILE A 49 -4.98 3.86 4.16
C ILE A 49 -4.34 2.52 3.80
N GLU A 50 -4.93 1.44 4.32
CA GLU A 50 -4.52 0.07 4.04
C GLU A 50 -5.73 -0.74 3.63
N ALA A 51 -5.59 -1.52 2.56
CA ALA A 51 -6.57 -2.49 2.12
C ALA A 51 -5.86 -3.76 1.69
N GLU A 52 -6.47 -4.92 1.93
CA GLU A 52 -5.80 -6.20 1.75
C GLU A 52 -6.78 -7.25 1.24
N ASN A 53 -6.43 -7.94 0.16
CA ASN A 53 -7.16 -9.13 -0.31
C ASN A 53 -6.27 -10.38 -0.17
N LYS A 54 -6.68 -11.56 -0.66
CA LYS A 54 -5.87 -12.80 -0.50
C LYS A 54 -4.45 -12.71 -1.09
N LEU A 55 -4.24 -11.93 -2.14
CA LEU A 55 -3.03 -11.93 -2.96
C LEU A 55 -2.25 -10.61 -2.93
N MET A 56 -2.89 -9.50 -2.58
CA MET A 56 -2.38 -8.15 -2.72
C MET A 56 -2.57 -7.36 -1.44
N LYS A 57 -1.63 -6.46 -1.16
CA LYS A 57 -1.73 -5.40 -0.17
C LYS A 57 -1.69 -4.05 -0.88
N TYR A 58 -2.63 -3.19 -0.53
CA TYR A 58 -2.72 -1.81 -0.99
C TYR A 58 -2.41 -0.90 0.20
N ARG A 59 -1.49 0.04 0.00
CA ARG A 59 -1.10 1.00 1.04
C ARG A 59 -0.89 2.38 0.46
N ALA A 60 -1.40 3.39 1.14
CA ALA A 60 -1.08 4.78 0.86
C ALA A 60 -0.88 5.57 2.15
N THR A 61 -0.04 6.59 2.08
CA THR A 61 0.08 7.62 3.12
C THR A 61 -0.34 8.96 2.54
N SER A 62 -0.99 9.81 3.35
CA SER A 62 -1.42 11.13 2.89
C SER A 62 -0.22 11.99 2.48
N PHE A 63 -0.33 12.69 1.35
CA PHE A 63 0.72 13.57 0.85
C PHE A 63 0.86 14.83 1.73
N SER A 64 -0.25 15.38 2.19
CA SER A 64 -0.29 16.54 3.08
C SER A 64 -0.54 16.15 4.55
N SER A 65 -0.06 17.00 5.46
CA SER A 65 -0.46 16.95 6.87
C SER A 65 -1.82 17.61 7.04
N GLN A 66 -2.75 16.99 7.77
CA GLN A 66 -4.08 17.56 8.03
C GLN A 66 -4.09 18.71 9.05
N ASN A 67 -3.27 19.73 8.83
CA ASN A 67 -3.27 20.97 9.60
C ASN A 67 -4.05 22.03 8.83
N ILE A 68 -5.31 21.73 8.50
CA ILE A 68 -6.22 22.69 7.87
C ILE A 68 -6.70 23.63 8.98
N SER A 69 -6.36 24.93 8.86
CA SER A 69 -6.90 25.97 9.74
C SER A 69 -8.42 26.05 9.62
N LYS A 70 -9.15 26.45 10.67
CA LYS A 70 -10.63 26.52 10.68
C LYS A 70 -11.23 27.35 9.54
N ASN A 71 -10.45 28.25 8.94
CA ASN A 71 -10.87 29.15 7.86
C ASN A 71 -10.25 28.82 6.50
N GLN A 72 -9.56 27.68 6.35
CA GLN A 72 -8.99 27.27 5.07
C GLN A 72 -9.86 26.20 4.41
N THR A 73 -10.15 26.40 3.12
CA THR A 73 -10.72 25.38 2.25
C THR A 73 -9.71 24.26 2.04
N SER A 74 -10.19 23.06 1.68
CA SER A 74 -9.31 21.96 1.31
C SER A 74 -8.35 22.38 0.19
N ASP A 75 -7.10 21.93 0.24
CA ASP A 75 -6.10 22.16 -0.83
C ASP A 75 -6.55 21.56 -2.19
N TYR A 76 -7.50 20.61 -2.16
CA TYR A 76 -7.97 19.86 -3.31
C TYR A 76 -9.49 19.76 -3.34
N MET A 77 -10.05 19.87 -4.54
CA MET A 77 -11.48 19.75 -4.81
C MET A 77 -11.72 18.84 -6.02
N VAL A 78 -12.82 18.09 -6.01
CA VAL A 78 -13.30 17.34 -7.17
C VAL A 78 -14.46 18.11 -7.79
N GLY A 79 -14.34 18.41 -9.09
CA GLY A 79 -15.38 19.07 -9.87
C GLY A 79 -16.21 18.05 -10.65
N VAL A 80 -17.53 18.09 -10.49
CA VAL A 80 -18.47 17.36 -11.36
C VAL A 80 -19.12 18.36 -12.30
N TRP A 81 -18.84 18.22 -13.60
CA TRP A 81 -19.40 19.07 -14.65
C TRP A 81 -20.69 18.48 -15.19
N ASP A 82 -21.79 19.23 -15.05
CA ASP A 82 -23.07 18.95 -15.70
C ASP A 82 -23.11 19.71 -17.03
N LYS A 83 -22.94 18.97 -18.14
CA LYS A 83 -22.88 19.53 -19.49
C LYS A 83 -24.22 20.13 -19.92
N GLU A 84 -25.34 19.55 -19.49
CA GLU A 84 -26.68 20.01 -19.88
C GLU A 84 -27.05 21.31 -19.18
N LYS A 85 -26.70 21.42 -17.89
CA LYS A 85 -26.99 22.62 -17.09
C LYS A 85 -25.90 23.68 -17.15
N HIS A 86 -24.79 23.41 -17.84
CA HIS A 86 -23.58 24.24 -17.85
C HIS A 86 -23.14 24.65 -16.43
N LYS A 87 -23.15 23.71 -15.49
CA LYS A 87 -22.83 23.96 -14.08
C LYS A 87 -21.76 23.02 -13.57
N ILE A 88 -20.84 23.55 -12.78
CA ILE A 88 -19.85 22.77 -12.05
C ILE A 88 -20.23 22.68 -10.57
N ARG A 89 -20.18 21.48 -10.01
CA ARG A 89 -20.29 21.25 -8.56
C ARG A 89 -18.92 20.90 -8.02
N LEU A 90 -18.42 21.70 -7.09
CA LEU A 90 -17.13 21.47 -6.44
C LEU A 90 -17.36 20.77 -5.10
N ILE A 91 -16.60 19.71 -4.86
CA ILE A 91 -16.66 18.91 -3.63
C ILE A 91 -15.28 18.93 -2.98
N ASP A 92 -15.23 19.42 -1.74
CA ASP A 92 -14.00 19.40 -0.93
C ASP A 92 -13.49 17.98 -0.72
N VAL A 93 -12.23 17.74 -1.07
CA VAL A 93 -11.55 16.48 -0.77
C VAL A 93 -10.77 16.65 0.52
N GLY A 94 -10.93 15.70 1.46
CA GLY A 94 -10.22 15.75 2.74
C GLY A 94 -8.72 15.49 2.59
N SER A 95 -8.34 14.56 1.70
CA SER A 95 -6.95 14.22 1.39
C SER A 95 -6.85 13.42 0.09
N ILE A 96 -5.70 13.54 -0.58
CA ILE A 96 -5.35 12.74 -1.76
C ILE A 96 -4.34 11.66 -1.35
N PHE A 97 -4.54 10.46 -1.89
CA PHE A 97 -3.69 9.31 -1.68
C PHE A 97 -3.24 8.70 -3.00
N THR A 98 -1.99 8.25 -3.02
CA THR A 98 -1.44 7.44 -4.12
C THR A 98 -1.18 6.05 -3.59
N MET A 99 -1.91 5.06 -4.12
CA MET A 99 -1.85 3.67 -3.67
C MET A 99 -0.63 2.97 -4.23
N THR A 100 0.15 2.39 -3.32
CA THR A 100 1.20 1.42 -3.64
C THR A 100 0.62 0.02 -3.52
N GLN A 101 1.07 -0.88 -4.39
CA GLN A 101 0.62 -2.26 -4.46
C GLN A 101 1.77 -3.21 -4.23
N GLN A 102 1.50 -4.26 -3.47
CA GLN A 102 2.46 -5.30 -3.22
C GLN A 102 1.80 -6.66 -3.29
N CYS A 103 2.35 -7.55 -4.12
CA CYS A 103 1.97 -8.96 -4.11
C CYS A 103 2.41 -9.60 -2.79
N LYS A 104 1.49 -10.28 -2.12
CA LYS A 104 1.79 -11.11 -0.98
C LYS A 104 2.60 -12.31 -1.44
N ASN A 105 3.55 -12.73 -0.61
CA ASN A 105 4.41 -13.89 -0.85
C ASN A 105 5.40 -13.77 -2.01
N VAL A 106 5.45 -12.65 -2.72
CA VAL A 106 6.54 -12.35 -3.65
C VAL A 106 7.63 -11.62 -2.87
N LYS A 107 8.67 -12.34 -2.47
CA LYS A 107 9.92 -11.69 -2.06
C LYS A 107 10.54 -11.16 -3.35
N ALA A 108 10.57 -9.84 -3.51
CA ALA A 108 11.32 -9.23 -4.60
C ALA A 108 12.74 -9.80 -4.54
N PHE A 109 13.16 -10.48 -5.61
CA PHE A 109 14.53 -10.89 -5.79
C PHE A 109 15.34 -9.59 -5.75
N LYS A 110 16.03 -9.32 -4.65
CA LYS A 110 17.00 -8.22 -4.65
C LYS A 110 18.03 -8.65 -5.69
N PRO A 111 18.29 -7.86 -6.74
CA PRO A 111 19.42 -8.17 -7.60
C PRO A 111 20.65 -8.24 -6.68
N LEU A 112 21.25 -9.41 -6.61
CA LEU A 112 22.56 -9.59 -6.00
C LEU A 112 23.44 -8.57 -6.71
N LYS A 113 23.98 -7.60 -5.97
CA LYS A 113 25.01 -6.71 -6.55
C LYS A 113 26.12 -7.63 -7.05
N ASP A 114 26.57 -7.45 -8.29
CA ASP A 114 27.59 -8.31 -8.93
C ASP A 114 28.90 -8.41 -8.12
N ASN A 115 29.12 -7.53 -7.13
CA ASN A 115 30.29 -7.50 -6.27
C ASN A 115 30.04 -8.04 -4.84
N LEU A 116 29.05 -8.91 -4.61
CA LEU A 116 28.75 -9.45 -3.27
C LEU A 116 29.90 -10.26 -2.63
N TYR A 117 30.92 -10.62 -3.41
CA TYR A 117 31.99 -11.53 -3.00
C TYR A 117 33.40 -10.94 -3.02
N GLU A 118 33.56 -9.67 -3.42
CA GLU A 118 34.84 -8.97 -3.26
C GLU A 118 34.99 -8.53 -1.80
N GLY A 119 36.00 -9.08 -1.10
CA GLY A 119 36.33 -8.72 0.28
C GLY A 119 35.54 -9.44 1.38
N VAL A 120 34.60 -10.33 1.03
CA VAL A 120 33.80 -11.11 2.00
C VAL A 120 34.54 -12.40 2.41
N ASP A 121 34.62 -12.66 3.71
CA ASP A 121 35.31 -13.84 4.25
C ASP A 121 34.61 -15.14 3.82
N TYR A 122 35.37 -16.23 3.72
CA TYR A 122 34.88 -17.54 3.29
C TYR A 122 33.66 -18.01 4.10
N TYR A 123 33.65 -17.73 5.41
CA TYR A 123 32.54 -18.10 6.29
C TYR A 123 31.25 -17.33 5.96
N GLU A 124 31.36 -16.04 5.66
CA GLU A 124 30.21 -15.23 5.25
C GLU A 124 29.67 -15.67 3.88
N LYS A 125 30.55 -16.02 2.94
CA LYS A 125 30.13 -16.61 1.64
C LYS A 125 29.37 -17.92 1.83
N LYS A 126 29.89 -18.80 2.69
CA LYS A 126 29.25 -20.09 3.01
C LYS A 126 27.91 -19.89 3.70
N ASN A 127 27.81 -18.94 4.63
CA ASN A 127 26.57 -18.59 5.31
C ASN A 127 25.51 -18.07 4.33
N GLN A 128 25.88 -17.17 3.43
CA GLN A 128 24.97 -16.66 2.40
C GLN A 128 24.47 -17.78 1.48
N LEU A 129 25.36 -18.64 1.01
CA LEU A 129 25.01 -19.78 0.14
C LEU A 129 24.03 -20.75 0.83
N VAL A 130 24.27 -21.09 2.10
CA VAL A 130 23.38 -21.98 2.86
C VAL A 130 22.04 -21.30 3.17
N ASN A 131 22.03 -19.99 3.40
CA ASN A 131 20.79 -19.24 3.61
C ASN A 131 19.94 -19.14 2.33
N GLU A 132 20.57 -19.03 1.16
CA GLU A 132 19.87 -18.90 -0.12
C GLU A 132 19.45 -20.25 -0.73
N PHE A 133 20.33 -21.25 -0.70
CA PHE A 133 20.14 -22.53 -1.40
C PHE A 133 20.12 -23.76 -0.48
N GLY A 134 20.42 -23.58 0.81
CA GLY A 134 20.49 -24.67 1.77
C GLY A 134 19.11 -25.20 2.17
N THR A 135 19.07 -26.48 2.52
CA THR A 135 17.90 -27.08 3.16
C THR A 135 17.72 -26.51 4.57
N LYS A 136 16.50 -26.57 5.12
CA LYS A 136 16.21 -26.11 6.51
C LYS A 136 17.19 -26.70 7.54
N LYS A 137 17.59 -27.97 7.36
CA LYS A 137 18.58 -28.65 8.22
C LYS A 137 19.97 -28.03 8.10
N ALA A 138 20.40 -27.64 6.90
CA ALA A 138 21.67 -26.97 6.67
C ALA A 138 21.68 -25.55 7.27
N GLN A 139 20.58 -24.80 7.12
CA GLN A 139 20.41 -23.47 7.71
C GLN A 139 20.51 -23.50 9.24
N SER A 140 19.82 -24.43 9.91
CA SER A 140 19.91 -24.56 11.37
C SER A 140 21.31 -24.94 11.85
N LYS A 141 22.05 -25.77 11.10
CA LYS A 141 23.41 -26.18 11.48
C LYS A 141 24.42 -25.04 11.36
N MET A 142 24.25 -24.14 10.39
CA MET A 142 25.09 -22.95 10.26
C MET A 142 24.82 -21.89 11.33
N GLN A 143 23.62 -21.83 11.91
CA GLN A 143 23.27 -20.90 13.00
C GLN A 143 23.80 -21.34 14.38
N GLN A 144 24.27 -22.59 14.51
CA GLN A 144 24.81 -23.15 15.74
C GLN A 144 26.35 -23.13 15.80
N LEU A 145 27.00 -22.69 14.72
CA LEU A 145 28.44 -22.45 14.62
C LEU A 145 28.75 -20.98 14.90
#